data_AF-A0AA87SVU0-F1
#
_entry.id   AF-A0AA87SVU0-F1
#
_cell.length_a   1.000
_cell.length_b   1.000
_cell.length_c   1.000
_cell.angle_alpha   90.00
_cell.angle_beta   90.00
_cell.angle_gamma   90.00
#
_symmetry.space_group_name_H-M   'P 1'
#
loop_
_entity.id
_entity.type
_entity.pdbx_description
1 polymer ?
#
loop_
_entity_poly.entity_id
_entity_poly.type
_entity_poly.pdbx_seq_one_letter_code
_entity_poly.pdbx_strand_id
1 'polypeptide(L)'
;MSGISYNDDLKDLFKKANGKLQSCIGKANIKNAYLLQTLVTKGYRDQKYVSQYEALHPDTIERKAKKGLDPRFLIEGDKSKSENLWKSFEVIQLNDFAVAVGTNAKYARAHELGYEAGGIPKRPVLGPSIEEGSEQFKENYKNGMREFMKQ
;
A
#
# COMPACT_ATOMS: atom_id res chain seq x y z
N MET A 1 -40.62 7.38 -37.37
CA MET A 1 -40.61 6.69 -36.06
C MET A 1 -39.40 7.19 -35.26
N SER A 2 -39.54 8.29 -34.51
CA SER A 2 -38.48 8.78 -33.60
C SER A 2 -38.87 8.40 -32.17
N GLY A 3 -38.68 7.12 -31.85
CA GLY A 3 -38.95 6.56 -30.53
C GLY A 3 -37.70 6.48 -29.67
N ILE A 4 -36.80 7.48 -29.74
CA ILE A 4 -35.74 7.59 -28.74
C ILE A 4 -36.42 8.15 -27.50
N SER A 5 -36.71 7.22 -26.59
CA SER A 5 -37.42 7.46 -25.34
C SER A 5 -36.54 8.33 -24.44
N TYR A 6 -37.12 9.34 -23.77
CA TYR A 6 -36.45 10.11 -22.72
C TYR A 6 -35.69 9.23 -21.70
N ASN A 7 -36.13 7.99 -21.50
CA ASN A 7 -35.45 7.02 -20.63
C ASN A 7 -34.09 6.56 -21.16
N ASP A 8 -33.89 6.51 -22.47
CA ASP A 8 -32.63 6.08 -23.07
C ASP A 8 -31.58 7.21 -23.01
N ASP A 9 -31.99 8.46 -23.23
CA ASP A 9 -31.13 9.63 -23.05
C ASP A 9 -30.69 9.80 -21.59
N LEU A 10 -31.61 9.62 -20.62
CA LEU A 10 -31.28 9.66 -19.20
C LEU A 10 -30.32 8.53 -18.80
N LYS A 11 -30.55 7.29 -19.27
CA LYS A 11 -29.67 6.15 -19.00
C LYS A 11 -28.25 6.41 -19.53
N ASP A 12 -28.12 6.94 -20.73
CA ASP A 12 -26.81 7.26 -21.31
C ASP A 12 -26.11 8.38 -20.56
N LEU A 13 -26.87 9.37 -20.07
CA LEU A 13 -26.34 10.46 -19.24
C LEU A 13 -25.81 9.94 -17.90
N PHE A 14 -26.57 9.06 -17.22
CA PHE A 14 -26.13 8.38 -15.99
C PHE A 14 -24.92 7.47 -16.23
N LYS A 15 -24.89 6.72 -17.33
CA LYS A 15 -23.76 5.85 -17.69
C LYS A 15 -22.47 6.66 -17.93
N LYS A 16 -22.57 7.78 -18.65
CA LYS A 16 -21.44 8.70 -18.87
C LYS A 16 -20.95 9.34 -17.58
N ALA A 17 -21.87 9.81 -16.73
CA ALA A 17 -21.53 10.38 -15.42
C ALA A 17 -20.83 9.35 -14.51
N ASN A 18 -21.35 8.11 -14.47
CA ASN A 18 -20.75 7.04 -13.70
C ASN A 18 -19.35 6.68 -14.19
N GLY A 19 -19.14 6.55 -15.51
CA GLY A 19 -17.81 6.28 -16.07
C GLY A 19 -16.79 7.38 -15.77
N LYS A 20 -17.22 8.65 -15.79
CA LYS A 20 -16.37 9.79 -15.40
C LYS A 20 -16.01 9.76 -13.92
N LEU A 21 -16.99 9.51 -13.05
CA LEU A 21 -16.78 9.38 -11.62
C LEU A 21 -15.77 8.25 -11.32
N GLN A 22 -15.96 7.09 -11.95
CA GLN A 22 -15.05 5.95 -11.83
C GLN A 22 -13.63 6.30 -12.28
N SER A 23 -13.47 7.04 -13.38
CA SER A 23 -12.15 7.49 -13.84
C SER A 23 -11.47 8.46 -12.85
N CYS A 24 -12.21 9.42 -12.29
CA CYS A 24 -11.70 10.35 -11.29
C CYS A 24 -11.27 9.62 -10.00
N ILE A 25 -12.08 8.67 -9.53
CA ILE A 25 -11.75 7.82 -8.37
C ILE A 25 -10.55 6.93 -8.68
N GLY A 26 -10.50 6.31 -9.87
CA GLY A 26 -9.39 5.48 -10.32
C GLY A 26 -8.05 6.22 -10.31
N LYS A 27 -8.03 7.47 -10.81
CA LYS A 27 -6.84 8.34 -10.75
C LYS A 27 -6.42 8.64 -9.31
N ALA A 28 -7.36 8.91 -8.42
CA ALA A 28 -7.07 9.13 -7.00
C ALA A 28 -6.51 7.86 -6.33
N ASN A 29 -7.06 6.68 -6.66
CA ASN A 29 -6.58 5.39 -6.16
C ASN A 29 -5.14 5.10 -6.61
N ILE A 30 -4.81 5.36 -7.88
CA ILE A 30 -3.44 5.22 -8.39
C ILE A 30 -2.49 6.16 -7.63
N LYS A 31 -2.84 7.44 -7.48
CA LYS A 31 -2.03 8.41 -6.72
C LYS A 31 -1.80 7.97 -5.28
N ASN A 32 -2.87 7.54 -4.60
CA ASN A 32 -2.80 7.06 -3.22
C ASN A 32 -1.96 5.78 -3.09
N ALA A 33 -2.06 4.88 -4.07
CA ALA A 33 -1.30 3.64 -4.09
C ALA A 33 0.22 3.90 -4.18
N TYR A 34 0.66 4.76 -5.10
CA TYR A 34 2.08 5.13 -5.21
C TYR A 34 2.58 5.92 -4.00
N LEU A 35 1.74 6.77 -3.42
CA LEU A 35 2.08 7.46 -2.17
C LEU A 35 2.27 6.46 -1.03
N LEU A 36 1.35 5.51 -0.87
CA LEU A 36 1.45 4.45 0.14
C LEU A 36 2.71 3.60 -0.07
N GLN A 37 2.98 3.14 -1.29
CA GLN A 37 4.21 2.41 -1.62
C GLN A 37 5.46 3.21 -1.22
N THR A 38 5.47 4.52 -1.51
CA THR A 38 6.60 5.41 -1.17
C THR A 38 6.76 5.55 0.34
N LEU A 39 5.68 5.75 1.09
CA LEU A 39 5.71 5.88 2.55
C LEU A 39 6.22 4.61 3.21
N VAL A 40 5.73 3.45 2.78
CA VAL A 40 6.18 2.14 3.28
C VAL A 40 7.65 1.93 2.96
N THR A 41 8.06 2.21 1.72
CA THR A 41 9.44 2.08 1.27
C THR A 41 10.39 2.94 2.10
N LYS A 42 10.05 4.22 2.29
CA LYS A 42 10.85 5.15 3.11
C LYS A 42 10.85 4.75 4.58
N GLY A 43 9.71 4.35 5.13
CA GLY A 43 9.60 3.90 6.52
C GLY A 43 10.56 2.76 6.83
N TYR A 44 10.66 1.77 5.94
CA TYR A 44 11.63 0.68 6.07
C TYR A 44 13.07 1.07 5.77
N ARG A 45 13.31 1.82 4.70
CA ARG A 45 14.67 2.21 4.29
C ARG A 45 15.32 3.10 5.35
N ASP A 46 14.57 4.06 5.85
CA ASP A 46 15.04 5.09 6.78
C ASP A 46 14.83 4.65 8.25
N GLN A 47 14.27 3.46 8.48
CA GLN A 47 14.00 2.90 9.81
C GLN A 47 13.15 3.85 10.69
N LYS A 48 12.22 4.58 10.06
CA LYS A 48 11.48 5.68 10.66
C LYS A 48 10.71 5.29 11.93
N TYR A 49 10.20 4.06 11.97
CA TYR A 49 9.39 3.55 13.09
C TYR A 49 10.14 2.54 13.97
N VAL A 50 11.48 2.48 13.88
CA VAL A 50 12.28 1.48 14.62
C VAL A 50 12.06 1.52 16.13
N SER A 51 11.79 2.71 16.69
CA SER A 51 11.50 2.90 18.11
C SER A 51 10.14 2.36 18.56
N GLN A 52 9.22 2.11 17.61
CA GLN A 52 7.91 1.52 17.87
C GLN A 52 7.96 -0.02 17.87
N TYR A 53 9.11 -0.61 17.55
CA TYR A 53 9.27 -2.04 17.41
C TYR A 53 10.17 -2.59 18.53
N GLU A 54 9.85 -3.78 19.02
CA GLU A 54 10.74 -4.48 19.96
C GLU A 54 12.12 -4.70 19.34
N ALA A 55 13.16 -4.46 20.13
CA ALA A 55 14.53 -4.75 19.73
C ALA A 55 14.70 -6.23 19.38
N LEU A 56 15.63 -6.52 18.48
CA LEU A 56 15.98 -7.90 18.16
C LEU A 56 16.76 -8.54 19.30
N HIS A 57 16.54 -9.84 19.54
CA HIS A 57 17.33 -10.59 20.52
C HIS A 57 18.83 -10.49 20.18
N PRO A 58 19.72 -10.28 21.16
CA PRO A 58 21.17 -10.13 20.93
C PRO A 58 21.78 -11.23 20.06
N ASP A 59 21.43 -12.49 20.32
CA ASP A 59 21.92 -13.64 19.52
C ASP A 59 21.53 -13.56 18.04
N THR A 60 20.37 -12.95 17.74
CA THR A 60 19.91 -12.76 16.36
C THR A 60 20.67 -11.63 15.67
N ILE A 61 21.01 -10.57 16.40
CA ILE A 61 21.84 -9.47 15.92
C ILE A 61 23.23 -10.00 15.55
N GLU A 62 23.84 -10.76 16.46
CA GLU A 62 25.18 -11.32 16.26
C GLU A 62 25.22 -12.31 15.10
N ARG A 63 24.22 -13.20 15.00
CA ARG A 63 24.09 -14.14 13.88
C ARG A 63 23.97 -13.43 12.52
N LYS A 64 23.22 -12.32 12.45
CA LYS A 64 23.06 -11.52 11.23
C LYS A 64 24.34 -10.78 10.85
N ALA A 65 25.01 -10.18 11.83
CA ALA A 65 26.29 -9.53 11.61
C ALA A 65 27.33 -10.51 11.02
N LYS A 66 27.41 -11.74 11.54
CA LYS A 66 28.25 -12.82 11.00
C LYS A 66 27.93 -13.20 9.55
N LYS A 67 26.70 -12.96 9.10
CA LYS A 67 26.24 -13.25 7.73
C LYS A 67 26.26 -12.04 6.80
N GLY A 68 26.78 -10.89 7.24
CA GLY A 68 26.76 -9.64 6.46
C GLY A 68 25.35 -9.08 6.23
N LEU A 69 24.39 -9.45 7.08
CA LEU A 69 23.02 -8.99 7.02
C LEU A 69 22.81 -7.80 7.94
N ASP A 70 21.89 -6.91 7.58
CA ASP A 70 21.56 -5.77 8.43
C ASP A 70 20.84 -6.27 9.70
N PRO A 71 21.44 -6.09 10.89
CA PRO A 71 20.92 -6.63 12.13
C PRO A 71 19.65 -5.93 12.60
N ARG A 72 19.22 -4.84 11.95
CA ARG A 72 17.97 -4.12 12.26
C ARG A 72 16.76 -4.76 11.58
N PHE A 73 16.97 -5.48 10.48
CA PHE A 73 15.89 -6.21 9.80
C PHE A 73 15.73 -7.59 10.40
N LEU A 74 14.49 -8.02 10.64
CA LEU A 74 14.15 -9.24 11.36
C LEU A 74 14.58 -10.56 10.70
N ILE A 75 14.80 -10.63 9.38
CA ILE A 75 14.85 -11.93 8.70
C ILE A 75 16.09 -12.07 7.78
N GLU A 76 16.79 -13.19 7.98
CA GLU A 76 17.58 -13.89 6.96
C GLU A 76 16.63 -14.33 5.85
N GLY A 77 16.52 -13.56 4.77
CA GLY A 77 16.00 -14.15 3.55
C GLY A 77 17.02 -15.15 2.98
N ASP A 78 16.67 -15.79 1.86
CA ASP A 78 17.56 -16.70 1.13
C ASP A 78 18.99 -16.12 1.05
N LYS A 79 20.04 -16.94 0.97
CA LYS A 79 21.42 -16.43 0.88
C LYS A 79 21.63 -15.50 -0.34
N SER A 80 20.71 -15.54 -1.31
CA SER A 80 20.60 -14.66 -2.48
C SER A 80 19.60 -13.51 -2.34
N LYS A 81 18.78 -13.50 -1.27
CA LYS A 81 17.60 -12.65 -1.06
C LYS A 81 17.47 -12.24 0.40
N SER A 82 18.46 -11.54 0.96
CA SER A 82 18.13 -10.39 1.82
C SER A 82 17.39 -9.36 0.94
N GLU A 83 16.18 -9.73 0.49
CA GLU A 83 15.30 -8.87 -0.26
C GLU A 83 14.89 -7.82 0.74
N ASN A 84 15.62 -6.71 0.71
CA ASN A 84 15.20 -5.41 1.17
C ASN A 84 13.67 -5.34 1.10
N LEU A 85 12.97 -5.57 2.22
CA LEU A 85 11.50 -5.65 2.24
C LEU A 85 10.90 -4.39 1.61
N TRP A 86 11.57 -3.26 1.81
CA TRP A 86 11.27 -1.99 1.16
C TRP A 86 11.27 -2.00 -0.37
N LYS A 87 12.10 -2.83 -1.02
CA LYS A 87 12.12 -3.01 -2.49
C LYS A 87 11.03 -3.94 -3.02
N SER A 88 10.38 -4.70 -2.14
CA SER A 88 9.39 -5.73 -2.53
C SER A 88 7.96 -5.20 -2.59
N PHE A 89 7.71 -3.94 -2.18
CA PHE A 89 6.39 -3.34 -2.27
C PHE A 89 6.11 -2.92 -3.70
N GLU A 90 4.99 -3.36 -4.22
CA GLU A 90 4.54 -3.13 -5.59
C GLU A 90 3.14 -2.51 -5.58
N VAL A 91 2.84 -1.80 -6.67
CA VAL A 91 1.52 -1.25 -6.97
C VAL A 91 0.97 -2.03 -8.16
N ILE A 92 -0.18 -2.68 -7.97
CA ILE A 92 -0.83 -3.46 -9.02
C ILE A 92 -2.22 -2.86 -9.26
N GLN A 93 -2.49 -2.49 -10.51
CA GLN A 93 -3.82 -2.08 -10.92
C GLN A 93 -4.68 -3.33 -11.18
N LEU A 94 -5.79 -3.47 -10.45
CA LEU A 94 -6.70 -4.61 -10.56
C LEU A 94 -7.77 -4.38 -11.63
N ASN A 95 -8.22 -3.12 -11.77
CA ASN A 95 -9.14 -2.65 -12.81
C ASN A 95 -9.10 -1.12 -12.85
N ASP A 96 -10.02 -0.48 -13.58
CA ASP A 96 -10.08 0.98 -13.75
C ASP A 96 -10.31 1.76 -12.45
N PHE A 97 -10.78 1.11 -11.39
CA PHE A 97 -11.16 1.74 -10.14
C PHE A 97 -10.47 1.14 -8.91
N ALA A 98 -9.72 0.05 -9.02
CA ALA A 98 -9.10 -0.64 -7.90
C ALA A 98 -7.60 -0.83 -8.13
N VAL A 99 -6.82 -0.46 -7.12
CA VAL A 99 -5.36 -0.59 -7.10
C VAL A 99 -4.98 -1.24 -5.78
N ALA A 100 -4.13 -2.26 -5.84
CA ALA A 100 -3.55 -2.92 -4.68
C ALA A 100 -2.12 -2.43 -4.45
N VAL A 101 -1.75 -2.29 -3.19
CA VAL A 101 -0.37 -2.06 -2.75
C VAL A 101 0.00 -3.17 -1.79
N GLY A 102 1.12 -3.85 -2.03
CA GLY A 102 1.53 -4.94 -1.16
C GLY A 102 2.85 -5.54 -1.57
N THR A 103 3.23 -6.61 -0.88
CA THR A 103 4.43 -7.40 -1.15
C THR A 103 4.09 -8.87 -1.04
N ASN A 104 4.72 -9.69 -1.88
CA ASN A 104 4.66 -11.15 -1.79
C ASN A 104 5.71 -11.74 -0.84
N ALA A 105 6.45 -10.91 -0.10
CA ALA A 105 7.38 -11.37 0.92
C ALA A 105 6.62 -12.19 1.97
N LYS A 106 6.95 -13.49 2.05
CA LYS A 106 6.26 -14.49 2.91
C LYS A 106 6.08 -14.03 4.36
N TYR A 107 6.99 -13.21 4.85
CA TYR A 107 7.03 -12.73 6.22
C TYR A 107 6.32 -11.40 6.47
N ALA A 108 6.01 -10.62 5.44
CA ALA A 108 5.33 -9.32 5.61
C ALA A 108 3.97 -9.50 6.28
N ARG A 109 3.21 -10.54 5.87
CA ARG A 109 1.92 -10.88 6.47
C ARG A 109 2.06 -11.35 7.93
N ALA A 110 3.05 -12.19 8.21
CA ALA A 110 3.31 -12.70 9.55
C ALA A 110 3.70 -11.57 10.52
N HIS A 111 4.42 -10.55 10.04
CA HIS A 111 4.73 -9.37 10.84
C HIS A 111 3.54 -8.42 10.97
N GLU A 112 2.80 -8.14 9.89
CA GLU A 112 1.64 -7.24 9.96
C GLU A 112 0.62 -7.70 11.01
N LEU A 113 0.41 -9.01 11.14
CA LEU A 113 -0.61 -9.58 12.04
C LEU A 113 -0.04 -10.22 13.31
N GLY A 114 1.26 -10.53 13.35
CA GLY A 114 1.84 -11.43 14.34
C GLY A 114 1.56 -12.91 14.02
N TYR A 115 2.38 -13.80 14.57
CA TYR A 115 2.17 -15.24 14.49
C TYR A 115 2.64 -15.94 15.76
N GLU A 116 1.72 -16.11 16.71
CA GLU A 116 1.99 -16.65 18.05
C GLU A 116 2.59 -18.06 18.02
N ALA A 117 2.07 -18.96 17.18
CA ALA A 117 2.56 -20.33 17.07
C ALA A 117 4.03 -20.42 16.58
N GLY A 118 4.53 -19.38 15.91
CA GLY A 118 5.93 -19.27 15.50
C GLY A 118 6.76 -18.32 16.37
N GLY A 119 6.21 -17.79 17.47
CA GLY A 119 6.88 -16.82 18.33
C GLY A 119 7.20 -15.49 17.63
N ILE A 120 6.43 -15.11 16.60
CA ILE A 120 6.66 -13.89 15.83
C ILE A 120 5.76 -12.77 16.38
N PRO A 121 6.32 -11.73 17.02
CA PRO A 121 5.53 -10.60 17.47
C PRO A 121 5.01 -9.78 16.29
N LYS A 122 3.82 -9.19 16.47
CA LYS A 122 3.23 -8.25 15.51
C LYS A 122 4.14 -7.03 15.37
N ARG A 123 4.49 -6.68 14.14
CA ARG A 123 5.21 -5.47 13.76
C ARG A 123 4.54 -4.86 12.53
N PRO A 124 3.72 -3.82 12.73
CA PRO A 124 2.97 -3.19 11.65
C PRO A 124 3.90 -2.76 10.51
N VAL A 125 3.64 -3.31 9.34
CA VAL A 125 4.38 -3.15 8.09
C VAL A 125 3.74 -2.05 7.24
N LEU A 126 2.41 -2.05 7.16
CA LEU A 126 1.62 -1.12 6.35
C LEU A 126 0.92 -0.07 7.21
N GLY A 127 0.41 -0.44 8.39
CA GLY A 127 -0.40 0.41 9.26
C GLY A 127 0.16 1.83 9.49
N PRO A 128 1.41 1.99 9.97
CA PRO A 128 1.98 3.31 10.25
C PRO A 128 2.05 4.21 9.01
N SER A 129 2.34 3.64 7.84
CA SER A 129 2.38 4.38 6.59
C SER A 129 0.98 4.77 6.09
N ILE A 130 -0.05 3.97 6.40
CA ILE A 130 -1.45 4.33 6.14
C ILE A 130 -1.86 5.52 7.02
N GLU A 131 -1.53 5.46 8.31
CA GLU A 131 -1.83 6.53 9.27
C GLU A 131 -1.13 7.84 8.87
N GLU A 132 0.16 7.77 8.51
CA GLU A 132 0.93 8.93 8.05
C GLU A 132 0.37 9.55 6.76
N GLY A 133 -0.04 8.71 5.80
CA GLY A 133 -0.58 9.17 4.53
C GLY A 133 -2.04 9.60 4.58
N SER A 134 -2.76 9.34 5.68
CA SER A 134 -4.22 9.38 5.74
C SER A 134 -4.85 10.70 5.27
N GLU A 135 -4.31 11.84 5.72
CA GLU A 135 -4.81 13.16 5.32
C GLU A 135 -4.53 13.47 3.84
N GLN A 136 -3.36 13.08 3.32
CA GLN A 136 -3.04 13.25 1.91
C GLN A 136 -3.90 12.33 1.02
N PHE A 137 -4.23 11.13 1.48
CA PHE A 137 -5.15 10.24 0.77
C PHE A 137 -6.54 10.86 0.65
N LYS A 138 -7.06 11.42 1.75
CA LYS A 138 -8.34 12.15 1.75
C LYS A 138 -8.29 13.35 0.80
N GLU A 139 -7.21 14.13 0.80
CA GLU A 139 -7.08 15.29 -0.09
C GLU A 139 -7.03 14.88 -1.57
N ASN A 140 -6.36 13.77 -1.91
CA ASN A 140 -6.35 13.24 -3.26
C ASN A 140 -7.75 12.85 -3.74
N TYR A 141 -8.57 12.25 -2.86
CA TYR A 141 -9.99 11.98 -3.17
C TYR A 141 -10.79 13.26 -3.34
N LYS A 142 -10.64 14.25 -2.43
CA LYS A 142 -11.32 15.55 -2.55
C LYS A 142 -10.98 16.23 -3.87
N ASN A 143 -9.72 16.19 -4.29
CA ASN A 143 -9.29 16.73 -5.58
C ASN A 143 -9.90 15.99 -6.77
N GLY A 144 -9.94 14.65 -6.73
CA GLY A 144 -10.65 13.85 -7.74
C GLY A 144 -12.14 14.22 -7.85
N MET A 145 -12.82 14.43 -6.71
CA MET A 145 -14.21 14.87 -6.69
C MET A 145 -14.39 16.31 -7.19
N ARG A 146 -13.49 17.23 -6.86
CA ARG A 146 -13.50 18.60 -7.42
C ARG A 146 -13.32 18.58 -8.94
N GLU A 147 -12.46 17.71 -9.47
CA GLU A 147 -12.30 17.54 -10.92
C GLU A 147 -13.58 17.00 -11.59
N PHE A 148 -14.28 16.08 -10.93
CA PHE A 148 -15.57 15.59 -11.40
C PHE A 148 -16.63 16.71 -11.43
N MET A 149 -16.73 17.51 -10.36
CA MET A 149 -17.74 18.58 -10.21
C MET A 149 -17.50 19.82 -11.07
N LYS A 150 -16.32 19.99 -11.66
CA LYS A 150 -15.99 21.10 -12.57
C LYS A 150 -16.44 20.85 -14.02
N GLN A 151 -16.98 19.66 -14.30
CA GLN A 151 -17.49 19.27 -15.62
C GLN A 151 -18.99 19.45 -15.71
#